data_AF-A0A519S157-F1
#
_entry.id   AF-A0A519S157-F1
#
_cell.length_a   1.000
_cell.length_b   1.000
_cell.length_c   1.000
_cell.angle_alpha   90.00
_cell.angle_beta   90.00
_cell.angle_gamma   90.00
#
_symmetry.space_group_name_H-M   'P 1'
#
loop_
_entity.id
_entity.type
_entity.pdbx_description
1 polymer ?
#
loop_
_entity_poly.entity_id
_entity_poly.type
_entity_poly.pdbx_seq_one_letter_code
_entity_poly.pdbx_strand_id
1 'polypeptide(L)'
;MSPNKRLVVGQGQISGYISIFLAVLALLGILCFHYPEKLTTPEFREIYTKDSMEVLMLGGVIASFFFAALSVVLSKKLKWGWPGFALAALAVILGALSVEGRDVAKSSWHFGLDWMILDLLLMVAIFVPLELFFPKNNEQTKFHEEWRTDLTYFVISHL
;
A
#
# COMPACT_ATOMS: atom_id res chain seq x y z
N MET A 1 -2.28 4.99 29.21
CA MET A 1 -2.94 5.28 27.92
C MET A 1 -4.19 4.43 27.79
N SER A 2 -5.28 4.95 27.23
CA SER A 2 -6.49 4.14 27.01
C SER A 2 -6.19 3.06 25.98
N PRO A 3 -6.47 1.77 26.25
CA PRO A 3 -6.23 0.72 25.26
C PRO A 3 -6.99 1.07 23.97
N ASN A 4 -6.27 1.07 22.84
CA ASN A 4 -6.87 1.32 21.54
C ASN A 4 -8.04 0.36 21.34
N LYS A 5 -9.19 0.86 20.89
CA LYS A 5 -10.37 0.01 20.69
C LYS A 5 -10.16 -0.84 19.43
N ARG A 6 -10.41 -2.14 19.52
CA ARG A 6 -10.36 -3.04 18.34
C ARG A 6 -11.31 -2.52 17.26
N LEU A 7 -10.83 -2.49 16.01
CA LEU A 7 -11.66 -2.16 14.85
C LEU A 7 -12.69 -3.27 14.65
N VAL A 8 -13.95 -2.86 14.45
CA VAL A 8 -15.06 -3.80 14.23
C VAL A 8 -15.29 -3.96 12.73
N VAL A 9 -15.29 -5.21 12.27
CA VAL A 9 -15.60 -5.55 10.88
C VAL A 9 -17.02 -5.10 10.55
N GLY A 10 -17.21 -4.49 9.37
CA GLY A 10 -18.52 -4.00 8.91
C GLY A 10 -18.82 -2.52 9.22
N GLN A 11 -17.97 -1.82 9.98
CA GLN A 11 -18.15 -0.37 10.22
C GLN A 11 -17.59 0.53 9.11
N GLY A 12 -17.03 -0.06 8.04
CA GLY A 12 -16.40 0.66 6.92
C GLY A 12 -15.00 1.21 7.21
N GLN A 13 -14.60 1.36 8.49
CA GLN A 13 -13.27 1.87 8.87
C GLN A 13 -12.11 1.04 8.28
N ILE A 14 -12.21 -0.29 8.35
CA ILE A 14 -11.17 -1.20 7.82
C ILE A 14 -11.02 -1.01 6.31
N SER A 15 -12.13 -0.98 5.57
CA SER A 15 -12.12 -0.73 4.12
C SER A 15 -11.52 0.65 3.80
N GLY A 16 -11.80 1.66 4.63
CA GLY A 16 -11.18 2.99 4.49
C GLY A 16 -9.66 2.94 4.64
N TYR A 17 -9.15 2.25 5.67
CA TYR A 17 -7.71 2.10 5.86
C TYR A 17 -7.04 1.31 4.74
N ILE A 18 -7.67 0.23 4.24
CA ILE A 18 -7.15 -0.54 3.10
C ILE A 18 -7.08 0.34 1.86
N SER A 19 -8.12 1.15 1.60
CA SER A 19 -8.13 2.08 0.48
C SER A 19 -6.97 3.09 0.54
N ILE A 20 -6.78 3.73 1.70
CA ILE A 20 -5.68 4.68 1.93
C ILE A 20 -4.33 3.99 1.73
N PHE A 21 -4.14 2.81 2.30
CA PHE A 21 -2.92 2.03 2.18
C PHE A 21 -2.57 1.74 0.72
N LEU A 22 -3.52 1.17 -0.04
CA LEU A 22 -3.31 0.88 -1.47
C LEU A 22 -3.06 2.14 -2.30
N ALA A 23 -3.73 3.25 -2.00
CA ALA A 23 -3.51 4.52 -2.69
C ALA A 23 -2.10 5.09 -2.44
N VAL A 24 -1.61 4.98 -1.20
CA VAL A 24 -0.24 5.41 -0.85
C VAL A 24 0.79 4.54 -1.58
N LEU A 25 0.61 3.22 -1.61
CA LEU A 25 1.50 2.34 -2.36
C LEU A 25 1.48 2.64 -3.87
N ALA A 26 0.31 2.92 -4.44
CA ALA A 26 0.21 3.32 -5.85
C ALA A 26 0.97 4.63 -6.11
N LEU A 27 0.84 5.64 -5.24
CA LEU A 27 1.59 6.89 -5.36
C LEU A 27 3.11 6.65 -5.29
N LEU A 28 3.58 5.82 -4.36
CA LEU A 28 5.00 5.47 -4.27
C LEU A 28 5.47 4.69 -5.50
N GLY A 29 4.67 3.78 -6.02
CA GLY A 29 5.00 3.05 -7.23
C GLY A 29 5.09 3.95 -8.47
N ILE A 30 4.24 4.98 -8.60
CA ILE A 30 4.38 5.98 -9.67
C ILE A 30 5.73 6.69 -9.61
N LEU A 31 6.23 6.97 -8.40
CA LEU A 31 7.57 7.53 -8.24
C LEU A 31 8.63 6.54 -8.74
N CYS A 32 8.49 5.25 -8.44
CA CYS A 32 9.36 4.20 -8.97
C CYS A 32 9.36 4.17 -10.51
N PHE A 33 8.22 4.36 -11.15
CA PHE A 33 8.12 4.41 -12.61
C PHE A 33 8.66 5.70 -13.24
N HIS A 34 8.59 6.84 -12.54
CA HIS A 34 9.18 8.10 -13.00
C HIS A 34 10.71 8.12 -12.83
N TYR A 35 11.22 7.52 -11.76
CA TYR A 35 12.65 7.47 -11.44
C TYR A 35 13.18 6.05 -11.27
N PRO A 36 13.01 5.17 -12.28
CA PRO A 36 13.36 3.76 -12.18
C PRO A 36 14.82 3.57 -11.83
N GLU A 37 15.73 4.36 -12.40
CA GLU A 37 17.18 4.19 -12.19
C GLU A 37 17.60 4.38 -10.73
N LYS A 38 16.87 5.21 -9.99
CA LYS A 38 17.19 5.59 -8.60
C LYS A 38 16.35 4.84 -7.58
N LEU A 39 15.12 4.46 -7.91
CA LEU A 39 14.14 3.95 -6.95
C LEU A 39 13.82 2.45 -7.11
N THR A 40 14.39 1.79 -8.11
CA THR A 40 14.12 0.36 -8.37
C THR A 40 15.37 -0.49 -8.34
N THR A 41 15.23 -1.71 -7.84
CA THR A 41 16.29 -2.68 -7.64
C THR A 41 16.59 -3.42 -8.96
N PRO A 42 17.84 -3.48 -9.43
CA PRO A 42 18.18 -4.09 -10.71
C PRO A 42 17.81 -5.56 -10.82
N GLU A 43 17.92 -6.35 -9.74
CA GLU A 43 17.54 -7.77 -9.75
C GLU A 43 16.04 -7.97 -10.01
N PHE A 44 15.21 -7.04 -9.53
CA PHE A 44 13.76 -7.07 -9.71
C PHE A 44 13.33 -6.74 -11.14
N ARG A 45 14.14 -5.97 -11.88
CA ARG A 45 13.92 -5.67 -13.31
C ARG A 45 14.15 -6.87 -14.22
N GLU A 46 14.92 -7.86 -13.78
CA GLU A 46 15.15 -9.09 -14.55
C GLU A 46 14.01 -10.11 -14.35
N ILE A 47 13.29 -10.04 -13.23
CA ILE A 47 12.24 -10.99 -12.86
C ILE A 47 10.85 -10.48 -13.22
N TYR A 48 10.58 -9.19 -13.04
CA TYR A 48 9.28 -8.60 -13.31
C TYR A 48 9.24 -7.92 -14.67
N THR A 49 8.31 -8.37 -15.52
CA THR A 49 8.00 -7.68 -16.77
C THR A 49 7.27 -6.37 -16.48
N LYS A 50 7.47 -5.38 -17.35
CA LYS A 50 6.79 -4.08 -17.32
C LYS A 50 5.28 -4.26 -17.19
N ASP A 51 4.72 -5.13 -18.04
CA ASP A 51 3.30 -5.49 -18.05
C ASP A 51 2.81 -5.97 -16.68
N SER A 52 3.62 -6.76 -15.96
CA SER A 52 3.24 -7.26 -14.63
C SER A 52 3.13 -6.13 -13.61
N MET A 53 4.03 -5.15 -13.67
CA MET A 53 4.03 -3.99 -12.76
C MET A 53 2.93 -3.00 -13.12
N GLU A 54 2.62 -2.82 -14.40
CA GLU A 54 1.47 -2.02 -14.87
C GLU A 54 0.15 -2.65 -14.40
N VAL A 55 -0.01 -3.96 -14.54
CA VAL A 55 -1.20 -4.68 -14.04
C VAL A 55 -1.30 -4.59 -12.51
N LEU A 56 -0.17 -4.69 -11.78
CA LEU A 56 -0.15 -4.54 -10.33
C LEU A 56 -0.57 -3.12 -9.90
N MET A 57 -0.05 -2.10 -10.58
CA MET A 57 -0.42 -0.70 -10.36
C MET A 57 -1.91 -0.47 -10.61
N LEU A 58 -2.40 -0.92 -11.77
CA LEU A 58 -3.81 -0.85 -12.14
C LEU A 58 -4.69 -1.56 -11.10
N GLY A 59 -4.33 -2.78 -10.73
CA GLY A 59 -5.02 -3.57 -9.72
C GLY A 59 -5.06 -2.87 -8.36
N GLY A 60 -3.93 -2.28 -7.93
CA GLY A 60 -3.83 -1.51 -6.69
C GLY A 60 -4.74 -0.29 -6.66
N VAL A 61 -4.77 0.49 -7.76
CA VAL A 61 -5.64 1.67 -7.89
C VAL A 61 -7.11 1.28 -7.93
N ILE A 62 -7.50 0.27 -8.73
CA ILE A 62 -8.88 -0.22 -8.79
C ILE A 62 -9.33 -0.75 -7.42
N ALA A 63 -8.50 -1.54 -6.76
CA ALA A 63 -8.78 -2.04 -5.43
C ALA A 63 -8.92 -0.89 -4.42
N SER A 64 -8.06 0.13 -4.49
CA SER A 64 -8.17 1.30 -3.62
C SER A 64 -9.51 2.02 -3.79
N PHE A 65 -9.96 2.26 -5.03
CA PHE A 65 -11.28 2.86 -5.30
C PHE A 65 -12.42 1.98 -4.80
N PHE A 66 -12.35 0.68 -5.06
CA PHE A 66 -13.34 -0.29 -4.60
C PHE A 66 -13.48 -0.25 -3.06
N PHE A 67 -12.37 -0.28 -2.34
CA PHE A 67 -12.38 -0.23 -0.87
C PHE A 67 -12.82 1.14 -0.33
N ALA A 68 -12.52 2.24 -1.02
CA ALA A 68 -13.03 3.56 -0.68
C ALA A 68 -14.56 3.61 -0.81
N ALA A 69 -15.11 3.11 -1.93
CA ALA A 69 -16.55 3.01 -2.14
C ALA A 69 -17.21 2.11 -1.08
N LEU A 70 -16.63 0.94 -0.83
CA LEU A 70 -17.11 0.00 0.19
C LEU A 70 -17.10 0.62 1.59
N SER A 71 -16.08 1.41 1.93
CA SER A 71 -16.00 2.16 3.19
C SER A 71 -17.16 3.15 3.34
N VAL A 72 -17.51 3.88 2.28
CA VAL A 72 -18.64 4.82 2.30
C VAL A 72 -19.97 4.08 2.45
N VAL A 73 -20.17 2.98 1.73
CA VAL A 73 -21.40 2.17 1.80
C VAL A 73 -21.58 1.57 3.20
N LEU A 74 -20.53 0.97 3.77
CA LEU A 74 -20.58 0.32 5.08
C LEU A 74 -20.70 1.32 6.23
N SER A 75 -19.93 2.41 6.19
CA SER A 75 -19.92 3.39 7.29
C SER A 75 -21.07 4.39 7.21
N LYS A 76 -21.73 4.49 6.04
CA LYS A 76 -22.69 5.56 5.67
C LYS A 76 -22.14 6.97 5.87
N LYS A 77 -20.82 7.12 5.95
CA LYS A 77 -20.14 8.39 6.25
C LYS A 77 -18.99 8.59 5.27
N LEU A 78 -19.06 9.67 4.50
CA LEU A 78 -18.04 10.00 3.50
C LEU A 78 -16.64 10.16 4.11
N LYS A 79 -16.57 10.59 5.37
CA LYS A 79 -15.30 10.86 6.09
C LYS A 79 -14.31 9.69 6.11
N TRP A 80 -14.78 8.44 6.07
CA TRP A 80 -13.90 7.26 6.17
C TRP A 80 -13.41 6.75 4.82
N GLY A 81 -14.10 7.07 3.72
CA GLY A 81 -13.70 6.67 2.37
C GLY A 81 -13.03 7.80 1.57
N TRP A 82 -13.34 9.07 1.91
CA TRP A 82 -12.85 10.24 1.18
C TRP A 82 -11.32 10.32 1.07
N PRO A 83 -10.52 10.11 2.13
CA PRO A 83 -9.07 10.24 2.02
C PRO A 83 -8.46 9.21 1.04
N GLY A 84 -8.93 7.95 1.10
CA GLY A 84 -8.47 6.91 0.18
C GLY A 84 -8.86 7.21 -1.26
N PHE A 85 -10.10 7.64 -1.47
CA PHE A 85 -10.58 8.09 -2.79
C PHE A 85 -9.74 9.25 -3.34
N ALA A 86 -9.46 10.28 -2.54
CA ALA A 86 -8.70 11.45 -2.95
C ALA A 86 -7.25 11.09 -3.33
N LEU A 87 -6.60 10.21 -2.55
CA LEU A 87 -5.25 9.74 -2.86
C LEU A 87 -5.21 8.86 -4.11
N ALA A 88 -6.20 7.98 -4.29
CA ALA A 88 -6.31 7.15 -5.50
C ALA A 88 -6.58 8.01 -6.75
N ALA A 89 -7.43 9.04 -6.63
CA ALA A 89 -7.67 10.00 -7.70
C ALA A 89 -6.40 10.79 -8.05
N LEU A 90 -5.63 11.21 -7.03
CA LEU A 90 -4.33 11.85 -7.24
C LEU A 90 -3.37 10.92 -7.97
N ALA A 91 -3.30 9.64 -7.61
CA ALA A 91 -2.48 8.65 -8.31
C ALA A 91 -2.86 8.54 -9.79
N VAL A 92 -4.16 8.48 -10.11
CA VAL A 92 -4.64 8.47 -11.50
C VAL A 92 -4.23 9.74 -12.26
N ILE A 93 -4.40 10.92 -11.65
CA ILE A 93 -4.02 12.21 -12.26
C ILE A 93 -2.51 12.27 -12.54
N LEU A 94 -1.69 11.71 -11.64
CA LEU A 94 -0.24 11.60 -11.82
C LEU A 94 0.17 10.50 -12.81
N GLY A 95 -0.79 9.85 -13.45
CA GLY A 95 -0.55 8.93 -14.55
C GLY A 95 -0.53 7.46 -14.17
N ALA A 96 -1.01 7.03 -13.00
CA ALA A 96 -0.97 5.61 -12.57
C ALA A 96 -1.53 4.61 -13.60
N LEU A 97 -2.46 5.05 -14.46
CA LEU A 97 -3.11 4.23 -15.49
C LEU A 97 -2.43 4.30 -16.87
N SER A 98 -1.50 5.25 -17.05
CA SER A 98 -0.82 5.54 -18.31
C SER A 98 0.70 5.47 -18.15
N VAL A 99 1.17 4.80 -17.10
CA VAL A 99 2.58 4.54 -16.89
C VAL A 99 2.99 3.47 -17.90
N GLU A 100 4.00 3.79 -18.72
CA GLU A 100 4.67 2.83 -19.59
C GLU A 100 6.04 2.50 -19.00
N GLY A 101 6.29 1.21 -18.74
CA GLY A 101 7.59 0.77 -18.26
C GLY A 101 8.69 1.06 -19.28
N ARG A 102 9.75 1.78 -18.87
CA ARG A 102 10.96 1.95 -19.69
C ARG A 102 12.06 0.99 -19.27
N ASP A 103 12.83 0.47 -20.23
CA ASP A 103 14.03 -0.30 -19.91
C ASP A 103 15.14 0.65 -19.46
N VAL A 104 15.81 0.28 -18.36
CA VAL A 104 16.87 1.09 -17.76
C VAL A 104 18.10 0.22 -17.56
N ALA A 105 19.25 0.72 -18.02
CA ALA A 105 20.54 0.07 -17.82
C ALA A 105 20.87 -0.13 -16.32
N LYS A 106 21.74 -1.09 -16.03
CA LYS A 106 22.16 -1.39 -14.65
C LYS A 106 22.83 -0.15 -14.04
N SER A 107 22.21 0.42 -13.01
CA SER A 107 22.78 1.51 -12.20
C SER A 107 23.60 0.91 -11.06
N SER A 108 24.74 1.52 -10.73
CA SER A 108 25.58 1.10 -9.61
C SER A 108 24.99 1.45 -8.23
N TRP A 109 23.98 2.31 -8.19
CA TRP A 109 23.30 2.74 -6.97
C TRP A 109 21.80 2.83 -7.18
N HIS A 110 21.03 2.30 -6.24
CA HIS A 110 19.57 2.33 -6.21
C HIS A 110 19.09 2.39 -4.75
N PHE A 111 17.92 2.99 -4.58
CA PHE A 111 17.16 3.10 -3.34
C PHE A 111 15.99 2.13 -3.52
N GLY A 112 16.01 0.96 -2.88
CA GLY A 112 15.11 -0.20 -3.14
C GLY A 112 13.65 0.01 -2.77
N LEU A 113 13.06 1.12 -3.18
CA LEU A 113 11.69 1.54 -2.85
C LEU A 113 10.67 0.57 -3.44
N ASP A 114 10.92 0.04 -4.64
CA ASP A 114 10.10 -1.01 -5.26
C ASP A 114 10.00 -2.27 -4.38
N TRP A 115 11.14 -2.76 -3.90
CA TRP A 115 11.21 -3.90 -3.01
C TRP A 115 10.49 -3.63 -1.71
N MET A 116 10.73 -2.47 -1.09
CA MET A 116 10.05 -2.05 0.13
C MET A 116 8.52 -2.01 -0.03
N ILE A 117 8.01 -1.46 -1.14
CA ILE A 117 6.57 -1.41 -1.43
C ILE A 117 5.98 -2.81 -1.55
N LEU A 118 6.65 -3.69 -2.29
CA LEU A 118 6.18 -5.06 -2.54
C LEU A 118 6.22 -5.90 -1.26
N ASP A 119 7.30 -5.81 -0.48
CA ASP A 119 7.42 -6.52 0.79
C ASP A 119 6.36 -6.00 1.78
N LEU A 120 6.16 -4.69 1.87
CA LEU A 120 5.11 -4.12 2.73
C LEU A 120 3.71 -4.58 2.31
N LEU A 121 3.42 -4.59 1.00
CA LEU A 121 2.16 -5.08 0.46
C LEU A 121 1.95 -6.55 0.84
N LEU A 122 2.97 -7.39 0.65
CA LEU A 122 2.92 -8.82 0.94
C LEU A 122 2.73 -9.08 2.44
N MET A 123 3.52 -8.42 3.28
CA MET A 123 3.44 -8.52 4.74
C MET A 123 2.04 -8.11 5.24
N VAL A 124 1.53 -6.97 4.78
CA VAL A 124 0.18 -6.52 5.16
C VAL A 124 -0.90 -7.48 4.66
N ALA A 125 -0.78 -7.97 3.42
CA ALA A 125 -1.76 -8.89 2.84
C ALA A 125 -1.81 -10.25 3.56
N ILE A 126 -0.69 -10.72 4.11
CA ILE A 126 -0.61 -12.00 4.84
C ILE A 126 -0.94 -11.81 6.32
N PHE A 127 -0.22 -10.92 7.00
CA PHE A 127 -0.26 -10.81 8.46
C PHE A 127 -1.52 -10.10 8.96
N VAL A 128 -2.05 -9.10 8.25
CA VAL A 128 -3.27 -8.39 8.73
C VAL A 128 -4.50 -9.30 8.76
N PRO A 129 -4.78 -10.13 7.72
CA PRO A 129 -5.85 -11.13 7.79
C PRO A 129 -5.55 -12.23 8.82
N LEU A 130 -4.31 -12.73 8.88
CA LEU A 130 -3.92 -13.76 9.84
C LEU A 130 -4.18 -13.29 11.29
N GLU A 131 -3.80 -12.07 11.63
CA GLU A 131 -4.10 -11.46 12.94
C GLU A 131 -5.59 -11.12 13.11
N LEU A 132 -6.35 -10.95 12.03
CA LEU A 132 -7.80 -10.73 12.13
C LEU A 132 -8.53 -12.01 12.54
N PHE A 133 -8.20 -13.11 11.88
CA PHE A 133 -8.94 -14.37 11.98
C PHE A 133 -8.33 -15.34 13.00
N PHE A 134 -7.01 -15.30 13.21
CA PHE A 134 -6.26 -16.19 14.10
C PHE A 134 -5.33 -15.41 15.05
N PRO A 135 -5.84 -14.45 15.85
CA PRO A 135 -5.02 -13.69 16.78
C PRO A 135 -4.45 -14.61 17.88
N LYS A 136 -3.11 -14.62 18.03
CA LYS A 136 -2.45 -15.29 19.16
C LYS A 136 -2.72 -14.58 20.49
N ASN A 137 -2.79 -13.25 20.47
CA ASN A 137 -3.14 -12.42 21.63
C ASN A 137 -4.38 -11.58 21.31
N ASN A 138 -5.48 -11.81 22.04
CA ASN A 138 -6.75 -11.12 21.80
C ASN A 138 -6.80 -9.70 22.37
N GLU A 139 -5.96 -9.39 23.35
CA GLU A 139 -5.92 -8.05 23.97
C GLU A 139 -5.08 -7.05 23.18
N GLN A 140 -4.19 -7.55 22.32
CA GLN A 140 -3.37 -6.71 21.46
C GLN A 140 -4.19 -6.22 20.26
N THR A 141 -4.18 -4.90 20.05
CA THR A 141 -4.78 -4.28 18.88
C THR A 141 -3.75 -4.16 17.76
N LYS A 142 -4.20 -4.19 16.50
CA LYS A 142 -3.33 -4.10 15.33
C LYS A 142 -2.57 -2.77 15.28
N PHE A 143 -3.29 -1.69 15.57
CA PHE A 143 -2.71 -0.37 15.81
C PHE A 143 -2.30 -0.22 17.28
N HIS A 144 -1.47 -1.15 17.76
CA HIS A 144 -0.82 -1.03 19.07
C HIS A 144 0.10 0.20 19.09
N GLU A 145 0.42 0.75 20.26
CA GLU A 145 1.09 2.06 20.34
C GLU A 145 2.40 2.17 19.54
N GLU A 146 3.10 1.05 19.38
CA GLU A 146 4.40 0.97 18.71
C GLU A 146 4.33 0.74 17.19
N TRP A 147 3.13 0.65 16.59
CA TRP A 147 2.99 0.37 15.14
C TRP A 147 3.78 1.34 14.24
N ARG A 148 3.97 2.59 14.70
CA ARG A 148 4.76 3.61 14.00
C ARG A 148 6.25 3.31 14.06
N THR A 149 6.71 2.80 15.20
CA THR A 149 8.08 2.37 15.42
C THR A 149 8.38 1.19 14.50
N ASP A 150 7.49 0.20 14.44
CA ASP A 150 7.62 -0.95 13.53
C ASP A 150 7.72 -0.50 12.06
N LEU A 151 6.84 0.40 11.61
CA LEU A 151 6.90 0.92 10.25
C LEU A 151 8.20 1.69 9.98
N THR A 152 8.72 2.41 10.98
CA THR A 152 9.98 3.14 10.85
C THR A 152 11.16 2.18 10.71
N TYR A 153 11.24 1.15 11.56
CA TYR A 153 12.26 0.11 11.44
C TYR A 153 12.15 -0.66 10.14
N PHE A 154 10.93 -0.94 9.69
CA PHE A 154 10.67 -1.56 8.39
C PHE A 154 11.27 -0.73 7.26
N VAL A 155 10.94 0.57 7.20
CA VAL A 155 11.44 1.48 6.17
C VAL A 155 12.97 1.58 6.22
N ILE A 156 13.56 1.80 7.40
CA ILE A 156 15.02 1.93 7.55
C ILE A 156 15.75 0.63 7.16
N SER A 157 15.18 -0.54 7.44
CA SER A 157 15.84 -1.81 7.14
C SER A 157 15.83 -2.16 5.64
N HIS A 158 14.97 -1.50 4.85
CA HIS A 158 14.80 -1.76 3.42
C HIS A 158 15.46 -0.72 2.51
N LEU A 159 15.91 0.42 3.07
CA LEU A 159 16.52 1.54 2.36
C LEU A 159 18.04 1.57 2.57
#